data_AF-A0A5A8F724-F1
#
_entry.id   AF-A0A5A8F724-F1
#
_cell.length_a   1.000
_cell.length_b   1.000
_cell.length_c   1.000
_cell.angle_alpha   90.00
_cell.angle_beta   90.00
_cell.angle_gamma   90.00
#
_symmetry.space_group_name_H-M   'P 1'
#
loop_
_entity.id
_entity.type
_entity.pdbx_description
1 polymer ?
#
loop_
_entity_poly.entity_id
_entity_poly.type
_entity_poly.pdbx_seq_one_letter_code
_entity_poly.pdbx_strand_id
1 'polypeptide(L)'
;MKKLSNFIVKLASYVFVAYFLVSFSIFAPFYNYEYAKQNGFIKWLLLGQIVPTIKALAFPYFEYQRYYNKQISKELDKIFGSLTYYKEAISLLINQQNIEQSLFKLKQAYNMINQVNFELAKKSNYDFVIDVEKYYKPALKKYVEGYESGNTYLITEGDILFNKFREKLLKYSKQGKLVIKLN
;
A
#
# COMPACT_ATOMS: atom_id res chain seq x y z
N MET A 1 -27.10 -4.15 43.04
CA MET A 1 -26.70 -5.21 42.07
C MET A 1 -27.75 -5.48 40.99
N LYS A 2 -29.02 -5.82 41.29
CA LYS A 2 -30.07 -6.10 40.27
C LYS A 2 -30.31 -4.98 39.24
N LYS A 3 -30.32 -3.71 39.65
CA LYS A 3 -30.48 -2.55 38.74
C LYS A 3 -29.31 -2.41 37.74
N LEU A 4 -28.08 -2.65 38.19
CA LEU A 4 -26.89 -2.60 37.34
C LEU A 4 -26.89 -3.75 36.32
N SER A 5 -27.26 -4.97 36.75
CA SER A 5 -27.43 -6.12 35.85
C SER A 5 -28.47 -5.86 34.77
N ASN A 6 -29.63 -5.30 35.13
CA ASN A 6 -30.69 -4.99 34.17
C ASN A 6 -30.28 -3.90 33.17
N PHE A 7 -29.49 -2.93 33.61
CA PHE A 7 -28.95 -1.89 32.74
C PHE A 7 -27.95 -2.47 31.72
N ILE A 8 -27.00 -3.29 32.16
CA ILE A 8 -26.01 -3.94 31.28
C ILE A 8 -26.70 -4.82 30.24
N VAL A 9 -27.69 -5.62 30.64
CA VAL A 9 -28.46 -6.46 29.70
C VAL A 9 -29.18 -5.62 28.66
N LYS A 10 -29.85 -4.53 29.06
CA LYS A 10 -30.53 -3.64 28.10
C LYS A 10 -29.56 -3.00 27.11
N LEU A 11 -28.42 -2.52 27.60
CA LEU A 11 -27.38 -1.94 26.75
C LEU A 11 -26.85 -2.96 25.74
N ALA A 12 -26.53 -4.17 26.19
CA ALA A 12 -26.08 -5.25 25.32
C ALA A 12 -27.14 -5.60 24.26
N SER A 13 -28.42 -5.67 24.63
CA SER A 13 -29.52 -5.90 23.70
C SER A 13 -29.64 -4.80 22.65
N TYR A 14 -29.50 -3.53 23.03
CA TYR A 14 -29.52 -2.42 22.06
C TYR A 14 -28.35 -2.46 21.09
N VAL A 15 -27.14 -2.75 21.59
CA VAL A 15 -25.95 -2.92 20.74
C VAL A 15 -26.15 -4.09 19.77
N PHE A 16 -26.69 -5.21 20.25
CA PHE A 16 -26.98 -6.37 19.43
C PHE A 16 -28.01 -6.08 18.34
N VAL A 17 -29.13 -5.43 18.67
CA VAL A 17 -30.15 -5.04 17.68
C VAL A 17 -29.57 -4.06 16.65
N ALA A 18 -28.84 -3.04 17.09
CA ALA A 18 -28.19 -2.09 16.20
C ALA A 18 -27.19 -2.78 15.25
N TYR A 19 -26.41 -3.74 15.77
CA TYR A 19 -25.49 -4.54 14.98
C TYR A 19 -26.20 -5.33 13.87
N PHE A 20 -27.30 -6.01 14.21
CA PHE A 20 -28.09 -6.78 13.24
C PHE A 20 -28.74 -5.87 12.20
N LEU A 21 -29.30 -4.72 12.62
CA LEU A 21 -29.87 -3.75 11.70
C LEU A 21 -28.83 -3.23 10.70
N VAL A 22 -27.64 -2.86 11.16
CA VAL A 22 -26.56 -2.41 10.26
C VAL A 22 -26.10 -3.54 9.33
N SER A 23 -25.93 -4.76 9.86
CA SER A 23 -25.49 -5.92 9.09
C SER A 23 -26.45 -6.22 7.94
N PHE A 24 -27.74 -6.36 8.21
CA PHE A 24 -28.72 -6.80 7.20
C PHE A 24 -29.27 -5.66 6.34
N SER A 25 -29.42 -4.45 6.87
CA SER A 25 -29.99 -3.34 6.10
C SER A 25 -28.96 -2.61 5.23
N ILE A 26 -27.67 -2.65 5.61
CA ILE A 26 -26.60 -1.93 4.89
C ILE A 26 -25.64 -2.92 4.22
N PHE A 27 -25.01 -3.80 5.01
CA PHE A 27 -23.90 -4.62 4.51
C PHE A 27 -24.34 -5.81 3.66
N ALA A 28 -25.50 -6.43 3.93
CA ALA A 28 -26.00 -7.53 3.10
C ALA A 28 -26.30 -7.09 1.66
N PRO A 29 -27.04 -5.99 1.41
CA PRO A 29 -27.20 -5.44 0.05
C PRO A 29 -25.85 -5.05 -0.58
N PHE A 30 -24.98 -4.38 0.17
CA PHE A 30 -23.67 -3.95 -0.33
C PHE A 30 -22.81 -5.14 -0.80
N TYR A 31 -22.65 -6.18 0.03
CA TYR A 31 -21.87 -7.34 -0.34
C TYR A 31 -22.55 -8.21 -1.42
N ASN A 32 -23.88 -8.17 -1.54
CA ASN A 32 -24.59 -8.87 -2.61
C ASN A 32 -24.27 -8.24 -3.97
N TYR A 33 -24.34 -6.91 -4.04
CA TYR A 33 -23.96 -6.15 -5.23
C TYR A 33 -22.49 -6.41 -5.62
N GLU A 34 -21.56 -6.32 -4.67
CA GLU A 34 -20.14 -6.62 -4.91
C GLU A 34 -19.92 -8.06 -5.38
N TYR A 35 -20.64 -9.02 -4.80
CA TYR A 35 -20.52 -10.43 -5.19
C TYR A 35 -20.99 -10.66 -6.64
N ALA A 36 -22.12 -10.06 -7.03
CA ALA A 36 -22.64 -10.11 -8.39
C ALA A 36 -21.64 -9.55 -9.41
N LYS A 37 -21.07 -8.38 -9.11
CA LYS A 37 -20.10 -7.68 -9.96
C LYS A 37 -18.81 -8.49 -10.16
N GLN A 38 -18.33 -9.19 -9.13
CA GLN A 38 -17.04 -9.87 -9.16
C GLN A 38 -17.09 -11.31 -9.69
N ASN A 39 -18.24 -12.00 -9.57
CA ASN A 39 -18.32 -13.45 -9.80
C ASN A 39 -19.19 -13.85 -11.01
N GLY A 40 -19.91 -12.91 -11.60
CA GLY A 40 -20.82 -13.17 -12.73
C GLY A 40 -22.11 -13.87 -12.31
N PHE A 41 -23.05 -13.95 -13.26
CA PHE A 41 -24.44 -14.35 -12.99
C PHE A 41 -24.58 -15.75 -12.41
N ILE A 42 -23.88 -16.76 -12.96
CA ILE A 42 -24.01 -18.16 -12.54
C ILE A 42 -23.60 -18.34 -11.06
N LYS A 43 -22.45 -17.78 -10.66
CA LYS A 43 -22.00 -17.84 -9.27
C LYS A 43 -22.91 -17.04 -8.35
N TRP A 44 -23.39 -15.87 -8.79
CA TRP A 44 -24.36 -15.08 -8.03
C TRP A 44 -25.69 -15.82 -7.81
N LEU A 45 -26.21 -16.53 -8.81
CA LEU A 45 -27.44 -17.29 -8.65
C LEU A 45 -27.31 -18.40 -7.59
N LEU A 46 -26.16 -19.08 -7.55
CA LEU A 46 -25.91 -20.18 -6.62
C LEU A 46 -25.53 -19.73 -5.20
N LEU A 47 -24.79 -18.61 -5.07
CA LEU A 47 -24.15 -18.21 -3.80
C LEU A 47 -24.41 -16.75 -3.38
N GLY A 48 -25.13 -15.98 -4.19
CA GLY A 48 -25.37 -14.56 -3.99
C GLY A 48 -26.17 -14.22 -2.74
N GLN A 49 -26.88 -15.17 -2.13
CA GLN A 49 -27.52 -14.95 -0.83
C GLN A 49 -26.62 -15.40 0.33
N ILE A 50 -25.94 -16.52 0.20
CA ILE A 50 -25.19 -17.15 1.30
C ILE A 50 -23.90 -16.36 1.59
N VAL A 51 -23.06 -16.13 0.56
CA VAL A 51 -21.74 -15.50 0.76
C VAL A 51 -21.88 -14.06 1.25
N PRO A 52 -22.75 -13.21 0.67
CA PRO A 52 -22.97 -11.85 1.16
C PRO A 52 -23.56 -11.77 2.56
N THR A 53 -24.50 -12.64 2.92
CA THR A 53 -25.09 -12.67 4.27
C THR A 53 -24.04 -13.01 5.32
N ILE A 54 -23.18 -14.00 5.07
CA ILE A 54 -22.07 -14.35 5.99
C ILE A 54 -21.09 -13.17 6.09
N LYS A 55 -20.75 -12.52 4.98
CA LYS A 55 -19.89 -11.31 5.00
C LYS A 55 -20.53 -10.16 5.77
N ALA A 56 -21.84 -9.98 5.65
CA ALA A 56 -22.59 -8.95 6.35
C ALA A 56 -22.60 -9.18 7.86
N LEU A 57 -22.78 -10.43 8.31
CA LEU A 57 -22.66 -10.81 9.72
C LEU A 57 -21.25 -10.69 10.27
N ALA A 58 -20.23 -10.63 9.42
CA ALA A 58 -18.84 -10.43 9.81
C ALA A 58 -18.29 -9.09 9.27
N PHE A 59 -19.17 -8.12 8.97
CA PHE A 59 -18.76 -6.87 8.33
C PHE A 59 -17.64 -6.13 9.06
N PRO A 60 -17.56 -6.05 10.41
CA PRO A 60 -16.53 -5.26 11.05
C PRO A 60 -15.12 -5.77 10.69
N TYR A 61 -14.97 -7.08 10.56
CA TYR A 61 -13.73 -7.70 10.14
C TYR A 61 -13.38 -7.34 8.69
N PHE A 62 -14.33 -7.50 7.75
CA PHE A 62 -14.09 -7.21 6.34
C PHE A 62 -13.85 -5.71 6.07
N GLU A 63 -14.56 -4.84 6.77
CA GLU A 63 -14.38 -3.39 6.69
C GLU A 63 -13.06 -2.94 7.28
N TYR A 64 -12.66 -3.52 8.41
CA TYR A 64 -11.33 -3.30 8.97
C TYR A 64 -10.24 -3.73 8.00
N GLN A 65 -10.33 -4.93 7.42
CA GLN A 65 -9.37 -5.42 6.42
C GLN A 65 -9.33 -4.53 5.17
N ARG A 66 -10.48 -4.08 4.69
CA ARG A 66 -10.57 -3.16 3.54
C ARG A 66 -9.89 -1.83 3.83
N TYR A 67 -10.17 -1.24 4.98
CA TYR A 67 -9.51 -0.02 5.44
C TYR A 67 -8.00 -0.23 5.56
N TYR A 68 -7.59 -1.36 6.16
CA TYR A 68 -6.20 -1.72 6.37
C TYR A 68 -5.42 -1.85 5.06
N ASN A 69 -5.96 -2.61 4.11
CA ASN A 69 -5.39 -2.80 2.78
C ASN A 69 -5.32 -1.49 1.99
N LYS A 70 -6.31 -0.59 2.16
CA LYS A 70 -6.28 0.74 1.56
C LYS A 70 -5.10 1.56 2.09
N GLN A 71 -4.77 1.47 3.39
CA GLN A 71 -3.61 2.17 3.93
C GLN A 71 -2.30 1.57 3.42
N ILE A 72 -2.18 0.24 3.34
CA ILE A 72 -1.02 -0.42 2.72
C ILE A 72 -0.83 0.04 1.28
N SER A 73 -1.91 0.08 0.48
CA SER A 73 -1.87 0.54 -0.92
C SER A 73 -1.30 1.95 -1.04
N LYS A 74 -1.74 2.88 -0.18
CA LYS A 74 -1.22 4.25 -0.17
C LYS A 74 0.29 4.31 0.11
N GLU A 75 0.80 3.45 0.99
CA GLU A 75 2.24 3.39 1.24
C GLU A 75 3.01 2.81 0.05
N LEU A 76 2.44 1.83 -0.65
CA LEU A 76 3.02 1.33 -1.90
C LEU A 76 2.98 2.39 -3.01
N ASP A 77 1.91 3.17 -3.12
CA ASP A 77 1.78 4.26 -4.10
C ASP A 77 2.87 5.32 -3.91
N LYS A 78 3.24 5.64 -2.67
CA LYS A 78 4.38 6.52 -2.36
C LYS A 78 5.72 5.92 -2.81
N ILE A 79 5.91 4.61 -2.61
CA ILE A 79 7.13 3.92 -3.07
C ILE A 79 7.22 3.99 -4.60
N PHE A 80 6.14 3.65 -5.31
CA PHE A 80 6.12 3.70 -6.77
C PHE A 80 6.26 5.13 -7.30
N GLY A 81 5.60 6.10 -6.68
CA GLY A 81 5.75 7.51 -7.02
C GLY A 81 7.21 7.98 -6.84
N SER A 82 7.88 7.56 -5.77
CA SER A 82 9.31 7.84 -5.58
C SER A 82 10.16 7.24 -6.71
N LEU A 83 9.92 5.99 -7.10
CA LEU A 83 10.64 5.34 -8.19
C LEU A 83 10.41 6.06 -9.54
N THR A 84 9.20 6.56 -9.77
CA THR A 84 8.88 7.37 -10.96
C THR A 84 9.68 8.67 -10.97
N TYR A 85 9.70 9.42 -9.87
CA TYR A 85 10.52 10.63 -9.79
C TYR A 85 12.01 10.36 -9.95
N TYR A 86 12.53 9.26 -9.40
CA TYR A 86 13.91 8.86 -9.62
C TYR A 86 14.18 8.55 -11.10
N LYS A 87 13.31 7.80 -11.76
CA LYS A 87 13.42 7.51 -13.20
C LYS A 87 13.44 8.79 -14.04
N GLU A 88 12.56 9.74 -13.71
CA GLU A 88 12.55 11.07 -14.36
C GLU A 88 13.87 11.81 -14.12
N ALA A 89 14.38 11.82 -12.89
CA ALA A 89 15.66 12.46 -12.58
C ALA A 89 16.83 11.89 -13.41
N ILE A 90 16.91 10.57 -13.54
CA ILE A 90 17.93 9.91 -14.35
C ILE A 90 17.77 10.24 -15.83
N SER A 91 16.54 10.29 -16.34
CA SER A 91 16.28 10.66 -17.74
C SER A 91 16.75 12.09 -18.07
N LEU A 92 16.60 13.02 -17.13
CA LEU A 92 17.09 14.40 -17.25
C LEU A 92 18.62 14.43 -17.30
N LEU A 93 19.31 13.64 -16.47
CA LEU A 93 20.78 13.55 -16.48
C LEU A 93 21.32 12.96 -17.78
N ILE A 94 20.71 11.87 -18.26
CA ILE A 94 21.15 11.17 -19.48
C ILE A 94 21.02 12.08 -20.71
N ASN A 95 19.93 12.84 -20.80
CA ASN A 95 19.69 13.74 -21.93
C ASN A 95 20.50 15.05 -21.86
N GLN A 96 21.48 15.14 -20.95
CA GLN A 96 22.29 16.35 -20.68
C GLN A 96 21.40 17.58 -20.39
N GLN A 97 20.20 17.35 -19.87
CA GLN A 97 19.29 18.42 -19.46
C GLN A 97 19.69 18.94 -18.08
N ASN A 98 19.09 20.08 -17.72
CA ASN A 98 19.44 20.87 -16.54
C ASN A 98 19.59 20.00 -15.26
N ILE A 99 20.81 19.96 -14.71
CA ILE A 99 21.18 19.26 -13.47
C ILE A 99 20.27 19.66 -12.31
N GLU A 100 19.86 20.94 -12.25
CA GLU A 100 18.95 21.44 -11.21
C GLU A 100 17.58 20.75 -11.27
N GLN A 101 17.05 20.50 -12.47
CA GLN A 101 15.78 19.81 -12.63
C GLN A 101 15.89 18.34 -12.21
N SER A 102 17.01 17.69 -12.54
CA SER A 102 17.26 16.33 -12.06
C SER A 102 17.36 16.28 -10.53
N LEU A 103 18.12 17.19 -9.92
CA LEU A 103 18.24 17.30 -8.47
C LEU A 103 16.89 17.57 -7.81
N PHE A 104 16.07 18.43 -8.41
CA PHE A 104 14.70 18.67 -7.94
C PHE A 104 13.87 17.37 -7.94
N LYS A 105 13.93 16.58 -9.01
CA LYS A 105 13.25 15.28 -9.11
C LYS A 105 13.80 14.26 -8.11
N LEU A 106 15.12 14.21 -7.87
CA LEU A 106 15.71 13.38 -6.82
C LEU A 106 15.21 13.76 -5.42
N LYS A 107 15.09 15.06 -5.13
CA LYS A 107 14.50 15.54 -3.87
C LYS A 107 13.03 15.15 -3.74
N GLN A 108 12.25 15.22 -4.81
CA GLN A 108 10.86 14.73 -4.79
C GLN A 108 10.81 13.23 -4.50
N ALA A 109 11.65 12.43 -5.15
CA ALA A 109 11.77 10.99 -4.88
C ALA A 109 12.13 10.72 -3.42
N TYR A 110 13.12 11.44 -2.87
CA TYR A 110 13.59 11.28 -1.50
C TYR A 110 12.55 11.72 -0.46
N ASN A 111 11.88 12.85 -0.68
CA ASN A 111 10.83 13.33 0.21
C ASN A 111 9.66 12.34 0.25
N MET A 112 9.25 11.80 -0.90
CA MET A 112 8.16 10.83 -0.95
C MET A 112 8.51 9.52 -0.24
N ILE A 113 9.75 9.02 -0.40
CA ILE A 113 10.16 7.78 0.29
C ILE A 113 10.32 7.97 1.80
N ASN A 114 10.64 9.20 2.27
CA ASN A 114 10.69 9.50 3.69
C ASN A 114 9.32 9.55 4.37
N GLN A 115 8.26 9.76 3.60
CA GLN A 115 6.87 9.76 4.10
C GLN A 115 6.25 8.35 4.16
N VAL A 116 6.99 7.32 3.75
CA VAL A 116 6.52 5.93 3.76
C VAL A 116 6.57 5.37 5.18
N ASN A 117 5.44 4.83 5.65
CA ASN A 117 5.42 3.98 6.83
C ASN A 117 5.81 2.55 6.44
N PHE A 118 7.11 2.23 6.56
CA PHE A 118 7.65 0.94 6.15
C PHE A 118 7.11 -0.23 6.97
N GLU A 119 6.78 -0.04 8.25
CA GLU A 119 6.18 -1.07 9.09
C GLU A 119 4.79 -1.48 8.59
N LEU A 120 4.02 -0.53 8.07
CA LEU A 120 2.75 -0.82 7.41
C LEU A 120 2.97 -1.43 6.03
N ALA A 121 3.86 -0.86 5.22
CA ALA A 121 4.10 -1.32 3.85
C ALA A 121 4.61 -2.77 3.78
N LYS A 122 5.44 -3.21 4.73
CA LYS A 122 5.96 -4.59 4.83
C LYS A 122 4.85 -5.65 4.92
N LYS A 123 3.66 -5.28 5.38
CA LYS A 123 2.51 -6.21 5.50
C LYS A 123 1.79 -6.49 4.17
N SER A 124 2.22 -5.87 3.08
CA SER A 124 1.73 -6.11 1.72
C SER A 124 2.15 -7.47 1.13
N ASN A 125 2.99 -8.25 1.82
CA ASN A 125 3.64 -9.46 1.32
C ASN A 125 4.57 -9.23 0.11
N TYR A 126 4.93 -7.98 -0.17
CA TYR A 126 5.91 -7.66 -1.19
C TYR A 126 7.32 -7.62 -0.60
N ASP A 127 8.11 -8.67 -0.87
CA ASP A 127 9.52 -8.79 -0.44
C ASP A 127 10.35 -7.55 -0.81
N PHE A 128 10.04 -6.89 -1.94
CA PHE A 128 10.78 -5.72 -2.41
C PHE A 128 10.69 -4.50 -1.48
N VAL A 129 9.66 -4.38 -0.64
CA VAL A 129 9.52 -3.25 0.31
C VAL A 129 10.68 -3.20 1.29
N ILE A 130 11.17 -4.38 1.71
CA ILE A 130 12.33 -4.49 2.61
C ILE A 130 13.58 -3.95 1.90
N ASP A 131 13.78 -4.29 0.63
CA ASP A 131 14.93 -3.82 -0.14
C ASP A 131 14.83 -2.33 -0.50
N VAL A 132 13.61 -1.80 -0.63
CA VAL A 132 13.39 -0.36 -0.79
C VAL A 132 13.87 0.39 0.45
N GLU A 133 13.48 -0.05 1.64
CA GLU A 133 13.93 0.55 2.89
C GLU A 133 15.45 0.42 3.08
N LYS A 134 15.98 -0.77 2.79
CA LYS A 134 17.37 -1.11 3.07
C LYS A 134 18.37 -0.51 2.08
N TYR A 135 18.01 -0.39 0.81
CA TYR A 135 18.95 -0.02 -0.26
C TYR A 135 18.51 1.23 -1.02
N TYR A 136 17.26 1.30 -1.48
CA TYR A 136 16.80 2.41 -2.32
C TYR A 136 16.72 3.74 -1.54
N LYS A 137 16.10 3.75 -0.36
CA LYS A 137 15.98 4.97 0.45
C LYS A 137 17.35 5.54 0.85
N PRO A 138 18.32 4.74 1.34
CA PRO A 138 19.69 5.21 1.56
C PRO A 138 20.39 5.69 0.30
N ALA A 139 20.19 5.03 -0.86
CA ALA A 139 20.76 5.48 -2.12
C ALA A 139 20.26 6.88 -2.51
N LEU A 140 18.94 7.12 -2.42
CA LEU A 140 18.35 8.43 -2.69
C LEU A 140 18.93 9.52 -1.78
N LYS A 141 19.09 9.23 -0.49
CA LYS A 141 19.71 10.17 0.46
C LYS A 141 21.12 10.56 -0.01
N LYS A 142 21.93 9.56 -0.36
CA LYS A 142 23.31 9.74 -0.82
C LYS A 142 23.39 10.52 -2.13
N TYR A 143 22.48 10.28 -3.07
CA TYR A 143 22.38 11.07 -4.28
C TYR A 143 22.04 12.53 -3.99
N VAL A 144 21.00 12.81 -3.21
CA VAL A 144 20.61 14.19 -2.89
C VAL A 144 21.76 14.93 -2.21
N GLU A 145 22.35 14.36 -1.16
CA GLU A 145 23.48 14.97 -0.44
C GLU A 145 24.69 15.17 -1.36
N GLY A 146 25.04 14.17 -2.16
CA GLY A 146 26.18 14.21 -3.07
C GLY A 146 26.05 15.25 -4.17
N TYR A 147 24.86 15.36 -4.80
CA TYR A 147 24.61 16.39 -5.81
C TYR A 147 24.52 17.80 -5.22
N GLU A 148 23.95 17.97 -4.01
CA GLU A 148 23.90 19.28 -3.34
C GLU A 148 25.29 19.78 -2.93
N SER A 149 26.15 18.88 -2.44
CA SER A 149 27.48 19.26 -1.96
C SER A 149 28.58 19.13 -3.03
N GLY A 150 28.26 18.64 -4.23
CA GLY A 150 29.25 18.27 -5.25
C GLY A 150 30.20 17.13 -4.83
N ASN A 151 29.80 16.31 -3.85
CA ASN A 151 30.64 15.23 -3.31
C ASN A 151 30.44 13.94 -4.10
N THR A 152 31.36 13.66 -5.02
CA THR A 152 31.33 12.47 -5.90
C THR A 152 31.43 11.15 -5.16
N TYR A 153 32.03 11.12 -3.95
CA TYR A 153 32.08 9.92 -3.12
C TYR A 153 30.68 9.52 -2.64
N LEU A 154 29.86 10.48 -2.21
CA LEU A 154 28.47 10.20 -1.82
C LEU A 154 27.63 9.71 -3.00
N ILE A 155 27.82 10.27 -4.19
CA ILE A 155 27.15 9.80 -5.41
C ILE A 155 27.52 8.33 -5.70
N THR A 156 28.81 8.00 -5.60
CA THR A 156 29.33 6.64 -5.80
C THR A 156 28.77 5.66 -4.77
N GLU A 157 28.68 6.05 -3.49
CA GLU A 157 28.02 5.22 -2.47
C GLU A 157 26.53 5.01 -2.79
N GLY A 158 25.86 6.04 -3.30
CA GLY A 158 24.49 5.95 -3.81
C GLY A 158 24.35 4.92 -4.92
N ASP A 159 25.26 4.93 -5.90
CA ASP A 159 25.29 3.96 -7.00
C ASP A 159 25.48 2.52 -6.52
N ILE A 160 26.38 2.29 -5.55
CA ILE A 160 26.59 0.96 -4.97
C ILE A 160 25.30 0.44 -4.32
N LEU A 161 24.61 1.29 -3.55
CA LEU A 161 23.35 0.93 -2.89
C LEU A 161 22.23 0.70 -3.90
N PHE A 162 22.10 1.56 -4.91
CA PHE A 162 21.09 1.43 -5.94
C PHE A 162 21.31 0.19 -6.81
N ASN A 163 22.55 -0.16 -7.13
CA ASN A 163 22.87 -1.39 -7.85
C ASN A 163 22.46 -2.63 -7.06
N LYS A 164 22.72 -2.68 -5.74
CA LYS A 164 22.22 -3.75 -4.87
C LYS A 164 20.69 -3.84 -4.90
N PHE A 165 19.99 -2.70 -4.86
CA PHE A 165 18.53 -2.66 -4.99
C PHE A 165 18.07 -3.22 -6.35
N ARG A 166 18.69 -2.78 -7.45
CA ARG A 166 18.38 -3.23 -8.81
C ARG A 166 18.57 -4.73 -8.98
N GLU A 167 19.63 -5.31 -8.44
CA GLU A 167 19.87 -6.76 -8.46
C GLU A 167 18.73 -7.53 -7.77
N LYS A 168 18.25 -7.04 -6.62
CA LYS A 168 17.10 -7.64 -5.91
C LYS A 168 15.82 -7.53 -6.73
N LEU A 169 15.53 -6.37 -7.32
CA LEU A 169 14.38 -6.19 -8.20
C LEU A 169 14.39 -7.17 -9.39
N LEU A 170 15.55 -7.34 -10.04
CA LEU A 170 15.71 -8.31 -11.12
C LEU A 170 15.44 -9.75 -10.66
N LYS A 171 15.86 -10.11 -9.44
CA LYS A 171 15.55 -11.41 -8.85
C LYS A 171 14.04 -11.60 -8.66
N TYR A 172 13.34 -10.60 -8.14
CA TYR A 172 11.88 -10.67 -7.96
C TYR A 172 11.13 -10.77 -9.28
N SER A 173 11.57 -10.03 -10.30
CA SER A 173 11.02 -10.11 -11.65
C SER A 173 11.15 -11.51 -12.24
N LYS A 174 12.34 -12.12 -12.15
CA LYS A 174 12.58 -13.50 -12.62
C LYS A 174 11.75 -14.56 -11.88
N GLN A 175 11.39 -14.30 -10.62
CA GLN A 175 10.59 -15.21 -9.80
C GLN A 175 9.07 -15.04 -9.99
N GLY A 176 8.62 -14.14 -10.87
CA GLY A 176 7.20 -13.79 -11.01
C GLY A 176 6.61 -13.11 -9.77
N LYS A 177 7.46 -12.71 -8.81
CA LYS A 177 7.06 -12.04 -7.56
C LYS A 177 6.87 -10.53 -7.73
N LEU A 178 7.30 -9.99 -8.85
CA LEU A 178 7.19 -8.58 -9.19
C LEU A 178 6.18 -8.42 -10.34
N VAL A 179 4.88 -8.51 -10.04
CA VAL A 179 3.83 -8.10 -10.98
C VAL A 179 3.62 -6.60 -10.82
N ILE A 180 4.60 -5.80 -11.26
CA ILE A 180 4.36 -4.37 -11.42
C ILE A 180 3.69 -4.20 -12.77
N LYS A 181 2.37 -4.02 -12.77
CA LYS A 181 1.71 -3.35 -13.90
C LYS A 181 2.13 -1.89 -13.84
N LEU A 182 3.29 -1.58 -14.41
CA LEU A 182 3.60 -0.22 -14.83
C LEU A 182 2.72 0.03 -16.07
N ASN A 183 1.56 0.66 -15.86
CA ASN A 183 0.81 1.25 -16.95
C ASN A 183 1.55 2.48 -17.47
#